data_AF-A0A929AYC5-F1
#
_entry.id   AF-A0A929AYC5-F1
#
_cell.length_a   1.000
_cell.length_b   1.000
_cell.length_c   1.000
_cell.angle_alpha   90.00
_cell.angle_beta   90.00
_cell.angle_gamma   90.00
#
_symmetry.space_group_name_H-M   'P 1'
#
loop_
_entity.id
_entity.type
_entity.pdbx_description
1 polymer ?
#
loop_
_entity_poly.entity_id
_entity_poly.type
_entity_poly.pdbx_seq_one_letter_code
_entity_poly.pdbx_strand_id
1 'polypeptide(L)' 'MRDIPQSIQVVPRQVIEDQGITHIGDALRNVSGVTPQRDFATISDRFSIRGFDNSRTLRNGFGN' A
#
# COMPACT_ATOMS: atom_id res chain seq x y z
N MET A 1 3.79 15.62 12.46
CA MET A 1 4.53 14.63 11.63
C MET A 1 5.83 15.19 11.07
N ARG A 2 6.50 16.14 11.77
CA ARG A 2 7.73 16.78 11.26
C ARG A 2 9.01 16.25 11.92
N ASP A 3 8.89 15.29 12.83
CA ASP A 3 9.99 14.80 13.67
C ASP A 3 10.39 13.34 13.38
N ILE A 4 9.79 12.72 12.35
CA ILE A 4 10.19 11.38 11.90
C ILE A 4 10.99 11.57 10.62
N PRO A 5 12.28 11.16 10.57
CA PRO A 5 13.09 11.22 9.35
C PRO A 5 12.71 10.10 8.36
N GLN A 6 11.41 9.88 8.15
CA GLN A 6 10.86 8.87 7.25
C GLN A 6 9.62 9.41 6.55
N SER A 7 9.43 8.99 5.30
CA SER A 7 8.24 9.33 4.52
C SER A 7 7.11 8.38 4.87
N ILE A 8 6.02 8.91 5.44
CA ILE A 8 4.81 8.15 5.76
C ILE A 8 3.67 8.70 4.91
N GLN A 9 3.00 7.81 4.18
CA GLN A 9 1.75 8.12 3.47
C GLN A 9 0.62 7.34 4.13
N VAL A 10 -0.49 8.02 4.39
CA VAL A 10 -1.67 7.42 5.03
C VAL A 10 -2.85 7.55 4.08
N VAL A 11 -3.53 6.43 3.82
CA VAL A 11 -4.83 6.44 3.14
C VAL A 11 -5.91 6.57 4.22
N PRO A 12 -6.65 7.69 4.28
CA PRO A 12 -7.69 7.87 5.30
C PRO A 12 -8.85 6.91 5.11
N ARG A 13 -9.52 6.53 6.21
CA ARG A 13 -10.72 5.68 6.16
C ARG A 13 -11.80 6.23 5.23
N GLN A 14 -12.02 7.54 5.26
CA GLN A 14 -13.03 8.18 4.39
C GLN A 14 -12.76 7.91 2.90
N VAL A 15 -11.50 7.91 2.47
CA VAL A 15 -11.14 7.59 1.07
C VAL A 15 -11.49 6.14 0.72
N ILE A 16 -11.28 5.21 1.67
CA ILE A 16 -11.62 3.79 1.49
C ILE A 16 -13.13 3.62 1.30
N GLU A 17 -13.92 4.30 2.15
CA GLU A 17 -15.38 4.25 2.12
C GLU A 17 -15.95 4.92 0.87
N ASP A 18 -15.54 6.15 0.57
CA ASP A 18 -16.02 6.95 -0.57
C ASP A 18 -15.72 6.26 -1.92
N GLN A 19 -14.61 5.54 -2.02
CA GLN A 19 -14.20 4.84 -3.24
C GLN A 19 -14.71 3.39 -3.30
N GLY A 20 -15.40 2.89 -2.26
CA GLY A 20 -15.87 1.51 -2.20
C GLY A 20 -14.75 0.48 -2.28
N ILE A 21 -13.57 0.80 -1.75
CA ILE A 21 -12.38 -0.06 -1.85
C ILE A 21 -12.57 -1.32 -1.00
N THR A 22 -12.45 -2.47 -1.66
CA THR A 22 -12.56 -3.80 -1.01
C THR A 22 -11.26 -4.60 -1.06
N HIS A 23 -10.29 -4.15 -1.86
CA HIS A 23 -8.98 -4.78 -2.04
C HIS A 23 -7.87 -3.78 -1.75
N ILE A 24 -6.81 -4.22 -1.07
CA ILE A 24 -5.72 -3.31 -0.67
C ILE A 24 -4.96 -2.74 -1.87
N GLY A 25 -4.86 -3.49 -2.98
CA GLY A 25 -4.30 -2.99 -4.23
C GLY A 25 -5.01 -1.74 -4.78
N ASP A 26 -6.33 -1.62 -4.55
CA ASP A 26 -7.09 -0.43 -4.98
C ASP A 26 -6.83 0.77 -4.06
N ALA A 27 -6.64 0.54 -2.76
CA ALA A 27 -6.24 1.59 -1.83
C ALA A 27 -4.86 2.18 -2.19
N LEU A 28 -3.94 1.34 -2.68
CA LEU A 28 -2.57 1.75 -3.03
C LEU A 28 -2.50 2.59 -4.30
N ARG A 29 -3.55 2.63 -5.14
CA ARG A 29 -3.60 3.52 -6.32
C ARG A 29 -3.54 5.01 -5.94
N ASN A 30 -3.97 5.35 -4.73
CA ASN A 30 -3.92 6.71 -4.20
C ASN A 30 -2.56 7.09 -3.60
N VAL A 31 -1.58 6.17 -3.57
CA VAL A 31 -0.30 6.38 -2.90
C VAL A 31 0.81 6.60 -3.93
N SER A 32 1.44 7.77 -3.90
CA SER A 32 2.48 8.12 -4.86
C SER A 32 3.76 7.31 -4.63
N GLY A 33 4.38 6.85 -5.73
CA GLY A 33 5.61 6.04 -5.69
C GLY A 33 5.40 4.57 -5.30
N VAL A 34 4.14 4.11 -5.30
CA VAL A 34 3.76 2.70 -5.16
C VAL A 34 3.27 2.19 -6.51
N THR A 35 3.86 1.10 -7.00
CA THR A 35 3.46 0.48 -8.28
C THR A 35 3.08 -0.97 -8.03
N PRO A 36 1.88 -1.42 -8.45
CA PRO A 36 1.49 -2.82 -8.32
C PRO A 36 2.39 -3.70 -9.20
N GLN A 37 2.89 -4.78 -8.62
CA GLN A 37 3.60 -5.81 -9.36
C GLN A 37 2.53 -6.78 -9.90
N ARG A 38 2.33 -6.77 -11.22
CA ARG A 38 1.31 -7.62 -11.84
C ARG A 38 1.83 -9.04 -11.97
N ASP A 39 1.42 -9.91 -11.06
CA ASP A 39 1.55 -11.35 -11.21
C ASP A 39 0.23 -11.91 -11.75
N PHE A 40 0.19 -12.24 -13.04
CA PHE A 40 -1.01 -12.70 -13.77
C PHE A 40 -1.64 -14.00 -13.23
N ALA A 41 -1.04 -14.63 -12.23
CA ALA A 41 -1.45 -15.94 -11.70
C ALA A 41 -1.64 -15.96 -10.17
N THR A 42 -1.44 -14.85 -9.46
CA THR A 42 -1.52 -14.84 -8.00
C THR A 42 -2.18 -13.56 -7.52
N ILE A 43 -3.20 -13.70 -6.66
CA ILE A 43 -3.84 -12.60 -5.91
C ILE A 43 -2.90 -12.17 -4.77
N SER A 44 -1.62 -11.98 -5.07
CA SER A 44 -0.66 -11.46 -4.11
C SER A 44 -0.67 -9.96 -4.23
N ASP A 45 -0.93 -9.26 -3.12
CA ASP A 45 -0.79 -7.81 -2.99
C ASP A 45 0.69 -7.43 -3.01
N ARG A 46 1.34 -7.65 -4.15
CA ARG A 46 2.75 -7.37 -4.34
C ARG A 46 2.87 -6.00 -5.00
N PHE A 47 3.68 -5.15 -4.39
CA PHE A 47 3.88 -3.78 -4.85
C PHE A 47 5.34 -3.38 -4.65
N SER A 48 5.83 -2.60 -5.59
CA SER A 48 7.12 -1.94 -5.45
C SER A 48 6.93 -0.55 -4.85
N ILE A 49 7.81 -0.17 -3.92
CA ILE A 49 7.85 1.16 -3.32
C ILE A 49 9.16 1.79 -3.75
N ARG A 50 9.10 2.92 -4.47
CA ARG A 50 10.29 3.64 -4.98
C ARG A 50 11.24 2.74 -5.77
N GLY A 51 10.69 1.79 -6.54
CA GLY A 51 11.45 0.86 -7.39
C GLY A 51 11.95 -0.41 -6.70
N PHE A 52 11.68 -0.61 -5.41
CA PHE A 52 12.07 -1.82 -4.67
C PHE A 52 10.85 -2.71 -4.42
N ASP A 53 10.99 -4.01 -4.71
CA ASP A 53 9.92 -5.03 -4.67
C ASP A 53 9.86 -5.83 -3.35
N ASN A 54 10.75 -5.55 -2.41
CA ASN A 54 10.81 -6.18 -1.08
C ASN A 54 9.97 -5.40 -0.04
N SER A 55 8.70 -5.16 -0.37
CA SER A 55 7.77 -4.50 0.54
C SER A 55 7.28 -5.48 1.62
N ARG A 56 7.28 -5.03 2.89
CA ARG A 56 6.73 -5.80 4.01
C ARG A 56 5.30 -5.34 4.27
N THR A 57 4.36 -6.27 4.19
CA THR A 57 2.96 -6.04 4.60
C THR A 57 2.82 -6.42 6.07
N LEU A 58 2.34 -5.47 6.87
CA LEU A 58 2.11 -5.65 8.30
C LEU A 58 0.62 -5.47 8.61
N ARG A 59 0.05 -6.36 9.41
CA ARG A 59 -1.30 -6.19 9.99
C ARG A 59 -1.15 -5.95 11.48
N ASN A 60 -1.59 -4.79 11.96
CA ASN A 60 -1.42 -4.37 13.36
C ASN A 60 0.03 -4.44 13.87
N GLY A 61 1.01 -4.21 12.99
CA GLY A 61 2.44 -4.25 13.32
C GLY A 61 3.13 -5.61 13.15
N PHE A 62 2.39 -6.67 12.79
CA PHE A 62 2.94 -8.01 12.60
C PHE A 62 2.97 -8.41 11.13
N GLY A 63 4.10 -8.98 10.68
CA GLY A 63 4.24 -9.52 9.33
C GLY A 63 3.32 -10.72 9.12
N ASN A 64 2.76 -10.81 7.92
CA ASN A 64 2.04 -11.99 7.46
C ASN A 64 3.00 -13.11 7.08
#